data_AF-A0A2N5AI56-F1
#
_entry.id   AF-A0A2N5AI56-F1
#
_cell.length_a   1.000
_cell.length_b   1.000
_cell.length_c   1.000
_cell.angle_alpha   90.00
_cell.angle_beta   90.00
_cell.angle_gamma   90.00
#
_symmetry.space_group_name_H-M   'P 1'
#
loop_
_entity.id
_entity.type
_entity.pdbx_description
1 polymer ?
#
loop_
_entity_poly.entity_id
_entity_poly.type
_entity_poly.pdbx_seq_one_letter_code
_entity_poly.pdbx_strand_id
1 'polypeptide(L)'
;MNLPTAVLANNDENESDVLSLYANPVDSQSGLIEHDGFQKLNAMRDLLVEYNTTLKHMQAMYDAVMRNRHDEAWRMFCDSCDNSIKYTLAVENLFCIERARCALDEKYWQKLLDLTGVKPFMPTERYDDWNEGLRAWRKSSESNFEKLKPVPFNEESIFSTAFALNEEKKDYFAQMVHGVFEKLSALHK
;
A
#
# COMPACT_ATOMS: atom_id res chain seq x y z
N MET A 1 -44.00 17.72 70.06
CA MET A 1 -45.31 17.37 69.46
C MET A 1 -45.12 16.15 68.57
N ASN A 2 -45.99 15.17 68.80
CA ASN A 2 -46.24 13.86 68.17
C ASN A 2 -45.67 13.55 66.75
N LEU A 3 -45.10 12.33 66.63
CA LEU A 3 -45.10 11.45 65.44
C LEU A 3 -46.50 10.79 65.31
N PRO A 4 -47.02 10.31 64.12
CA PRO A 4 -46.50 9.09 63.46
C PRO A 4 -46.80 8.83 61.95
N THR A 5 -45.91 8.01 61.34
CA THR A 5 -46.11 6.77 60.55
C THR A 5 -47.12 6.66 59.39
N ALA A 6 -46.62 6.29 58.19
CA ALA A 6 -46.97 5.06 57.40
C ALA A 6 -46.25 5.12 56.02
N VAL A 7 -45.27 4.28 55.65
CA VAL A 7 -45.20 2.80 55.47
C VAL A 7 -45.14 2.44 53.96
N LEU A 8 -44.20 1.52 53.66
CA LEU A 8 -43.93 0.76 52.42
C LEU A 8 -42.88 1.36 51.46
N ALA A 9 -41.89 0.64 50.94
CA ALA A 9 -41.33 -0.68 51.23
C ALA A 9 -40.11 -0.84 50.30
N ASN A 10 -39.05 -1.44 50.84
CA ASN A 10 -38.18 -2.43 50.19
C ASN A 10 -37.19 -2.02 49.08
N ASN A 11 -35.93 -2.32 49.40
CA ASN A 11 -34.85 -2.88 48.55
C ASN A 11 -33.74 -1.92 48.09
N ASP A 12 -32.93 -1.48 49.04
CA ASP A 12 -31.53 -1.13 48.80
C ASP A 12 -30.63 -2.30 49.24
N GLU A 13 -30.65 -3.39 48.47
CA GLU A 13 -29.57 -4.38 48.46
C GLU A 13 -29.31 -4.78 47.00
N ASN A 14 -28.04 -4.79 46.60
CA ASN A 14 -27.48 -5.27 45.32
C ASN A 14 -27.43 -4.35 44.09
N GLU A 15 -26.83 -3.16 44.20
CA GLU A 15 -26.26 -2.47 43.01
C GLU A 15 -24.74 -2.57 42.88
N SER A 16 -24.03 -3.20 43.82
CA SER A 16 -22.58 -3.42 43.69
C SER A 16 -22.20 -4.70 42.92
N ASP A 17 -23.16 -5.55 42.55
CA ASP A 17 -22.90 -6.88 41.98
C ASP A 17 -23.09 -6.98 40.46
N VAL A 18 -23.65 -5.95 39.82
CA VAL A 18 -23.90 -5.97 38.36
C VAL A 18 -22.65 -5.60 37.55
N LEU A 19 -21.72 -4.86 38.15
CA LEU A 19 -20.42 -4.53 37.54
C LEU A 19 -19.37 -5.64 37.74
N SER A 20 -19.59 -6.56 38.68
CA SER A 20 -18.75 -7.74 38.93
C SER A 20 -18.90 -8.80 37.83
N LEU A 21 -20.10 -8.93 37.25
CA LEU A 21 -20.38 -9.86 36.15
C LEU A 21 -19.68 -9.51 34.82
N TYR A 22 -19.14 -8.30 34.70
CA TYR A 22 -18.32 -7.87 33.55
C TYR A 22 -16.82 -7.80 33.88
N ALA A 23 -16.42 -8.06 35.12
CA ALA A 23 -15.03 -8.29 35.47
C ALA A 23 -14.66 -9.72 35.05
N ASN A 24 -14.42 -9.90 33.76
CA ASN A 24 -13.76 -11.13 33.30
C ASN A 24 -12.43 -11.26 34.06
N PRO A 25 -12.19 -12.38 34.76
CA PRO A 25 -10.86 -12.66 35.26
C PRO A 25 -9.93 -12.63 34.04
N VAL A 26 -8.83 -11.89 34.15
CA VAL A 26 -7.72 -11.97 33.21
C VAL A 26 -7.09 -13.35 33.40
N ASP A 27 -7.78 -14.38 32.93
CA ASP A 27 -7.20 -15.67 32.68
C ASP A 27 -6.12 -15.43 31.63
N SER A 28 -4.89 -15.72 32.07
CA SER A 28 -3.64 -15.54 31.35
C SER A 28 -3.47 -16.57 30.21
N GLN A 29 -4.57 -16.87 29.51
CA GLN A 29 -4.65 -17.67 28.30
C GLN A 29 -5.68 -17.07 27.36
N SER A 30 -5.58 -15.76 27.11
CA SER A 30 -6.11 -15.24 25.86
C SER A 30 -5.18 -15.73 24.76
N GLY A 31 -5.47 -16.90 24.20
CA GLY A 31 -5.07 -17.23 22.83
C GLY A 31 -5.74 -16.24 21.90
N LEU A 32 -5.31 -14.98 21.95
CA LEU A 32 -5.64 -13.97 20.96
C LEU A 32 -5.03 -14.52 19.69
N ILE A 33 -5.88 -15.05 18.82
CA ILE A 33 -5.57 -15.08 17.40
C ILE A 33 -5.26 -13.62 17.10
N GLU A 34 -3.97 -13.25 17.07
CA GLU A 34 -3.54 -11.97 16.56
C GLU A 34 -4.21 -11.86 15.19
N HIS A 35 -5.16 -10.95 15.09
CA HIS A 35 -6.03 -10.89 13.93
C HIS A 35 -5.22 -10.20 12.83
N ASP A 36 -4.34 -10.98 12.21
CA ASP A 36 -3.38 -10.62 11.14
C ASP A 36 -4.05 -9.78 10.04
N GLY A 37 -5.34 -10.02 9.79
CA GLY A 37 -6.15 -9.22 8.88
C GLY A 37 -6.20 -7.72 9.22
N PHE A 38 -6.40 -7.35 10.49
CA PHE A 38 -6.44 -5.93 10.89
C PHE A 38 -5.05 -5.29 10.83
N GLN A 39 -4.00 -6.06 11.15
CA GLN A 39 -2.61 -5.58 11.02
C GLN A 39 -2.26 -5.29 9.57
N LYS A 40 -2.63 -6.19 8.64
CA LYS A 40 -2.42 -6.00 7.19
C LYS A 40 -3.22 -4.82 6.63
N LEU A 41 -4.47 -4.64 7.06
CA LEU A 41 -5.30 -3.49 6.67
C LEU A 41 -4.69 -2.16 7.17
N ASN A 42 -4.20 -2.12 8.40
CA ASN A 42 -3.52 -0.94 8.92
C ASN A 42 -2.22 -0.67 8.16
N ALA A 43 -1.42 -1.69 7.88
CA ALA A 43 -0.21 -1.54 7.07
C ALA A 43 -0.50 -1.03 5.65
N MET A 44 -1.60 -1.46 5.02
CA MET A 44 -2.03 -0.91 3.73
C MET A 44 -2.43 0.57 3.83
N ARG A 45 -3.11 0.97 4.91
CA ARG A 45 -3.44 2.39 5.16
C ARG A 45 -2.19 3.22 5.43
N ASP A 46 -1.25 2.72 6.22
CA ASP A 46 0.02 3.40 6.50
C ASP A 46 0.81 3.63 5.20
N LEU A 47 0.81 2.63 4.32
CA LEU A 47 1.42 2.72 3.00
C LEU A 47 0.73 3.79 2.13
N LEU A 48 -0.60 3.92 2.19
CA LEU A 48 -1.35 4.99 1.52
C LEU A 48 -0.98 6.38 2.08
N VAL A 49 -0.83 6.50 3.40
CA VAL A 49 -0.38 7.75 4.04
C VAL A 49 1.04 8.12 3.60
N GLU A 50 1.95 7.14 3.54
CA GLU A 50 3.31 7.33 3.04
C GLU A 50 3.32 7.78 1.57
N TYR A 51 2.49 7.15 0.73
CA TYR A 51 2.32 7.50 -0.69
C TYR A 51 1.88 8.97 -0.83
N ASN A 52 0.81 9.36 -0.14
CA ASN A 52 0.27 10.72 -0.21
C ASN A 52 1.27 11.76 0.31
N THR A 53 2.02 11.43 1.36
CA THR A 53 3.06 12.31 1.90
C THR A 53 4.18 12.51 0.89
N THR A 54 4.64 11.43 0.26
CA THR A 54 5.67 11.48 -0.78
C THR A 54 5.19 12.25 -2.00
N LEU A 55 3.94 12.05 -2.43
CA LEU A 55 3.33 12.80 -3.52
C LEU A 55 3.32 14.30 -3.23
N LYS A 56 2.94 14.72 -2.02
CA LYS A 56 2.98 16.12 -1.59
C LYS A 56 4.40 16.70 -1.64
N HIS A 57 5.40 15.95 -1.18
CA HIS A 57 6.80 16.38 -1.27
C HIS A 57 7.28 16.53 -2.72
N MET A 58 6.91 15.60 -3.60
CA MET A 58 7.21 15.70 -5.03
C MET A 58 6.56 16.94 -5.67
N GLN A 59 5.30 17.21 -5.34
CA GLN A 59 4.59 18.40 -5.81
C GLN A 59 5.23 19.70 -5.29
N ALA A 60 5.57 19.76 -4.01
CA ALA A 60 6.26 20.92 -3.43
C ALA A 60 7.63 21.16 -4.08
N MET A 61 8.37 20.09 -4.39
CA MET A 61 9.65 20.18 -5.12
C MET A 61 9.45 20.70 -6.55
N TYR A 62 8.44 20.18 -7.26
CA TYR A 62 8.08 20.64 -8.58
C TYR A 62 7.73 22.13 -8.58
N ASP A 63 6.86 22.57 -7.66
CA ASP A 63 6.47 23.97 -7.55
C ASP A 63 7.67 24.87 -7.24
N ALA A 64 8.55 24.46 -6.33
CA ALA A 64 9.74 25.24 -5.98
C ALA A 64 10.69 25.43 -7.17
N VAL A 65 10.86 24.40 -8.01
CA VAL A 65 11.81 24.42 -9.14
C VAL A 65 11.21 25.05 -10.39
N MET A 66 9.98 24.69 -10.75
CA MET A 66 9.36 25.08 -12.02
C MET A 66 8.57 26.38 -11.94
N ARG A 67 7.89 26.66 -10.82
CA ARG A 67 7.02 27.84 -10.70
C ARG A 67 7.82 29.13 -10.52
N ASN A 68 8.99 29.05 -9.88
CA ASN A 68 9.90 30.17 -9.65
C ASN A 68 11.13 30.12 -10.56
N ARG A 69 11.04 29.47 -11.73
CA ARG A 69 12.19 29.32 -12.63
C ARG A 69 12.59 30.68 -13.19
N HIS A 70 13.83 31.08 -12.93
CA HIS A 70 14.47 32.20 -13.62
C HIS A 70 15.13 31.67 -14.90
N ASP A 71 14.33 31.53 -15.97
CA ASP A 71 14.71 30.92 -17.25
C ASP A 71 16.05 31.44 -17.79
N GLU A 72 16.29 32.74 -17.67
CA GLU A 72 17.50 33.40 -18.17
C GLU A 72 18.73 33.10 -17.31
N ALA A 73 18.61 33.20 -15.99
CA ALA A 73 19.69 32.84 -15.06
C ALA A 73 20.06 31.36 -15.20
N TRP A 74 19.05 30.49 -15.35
CA TRP A 74 19.25 29.06 -15.55
C TRP A 74 19.98 28.76 -16.87
N ARG A 75 19.57 29.40 -17.98
CA ARG A 75 20.28 29.26 -19.27
C ARG A 75 21.75 29.65 -19.16
N MET A 76 22.08 30.74 -18.46
CA MET A 76 23.46 31.15 -18.23
C MET A 76 24.26 30.09 -17.42
N PHE A 77 23.65 29.46 -16.42
CA PHE A 77 24.26 28.33 -15.70
C PHE A 77 24.46 27.10 -16.58
N CYS A 78 23.51 26.79 -17.47
CA CYS A 78 23.66 25.70 -18.44
C CYS A 78 24.74 26.01 -19.49
N ASP A 79 24.83 27.24 -19.97
CA ASP A 79 25.81 27.67 -20.98
C ASP A 79 27.24 27.71 -20.42
N SER A 80 27.40 28.05 -19.14
CA SER A 80 28.70 28.00 -18.45
C SER A 80 29.16 26.59 -18.09
N CYS A 81 28.24 25.63 -17.95
CA CYS A 81 28.61 24.22 -17.88
C CYS A 81 29.09 23.76 -19.26
N ASP A 82 30.41 23.59 -19.43
CA ASP A 82 31.07 23.21 -20.68
C ASP A 82 30.86 21.73 -21.08
N ASN A 83 29.67 21.20 -20.79
CA ASN A 83 29.31 19.81 -20.98
C ASN A 83 28.42 19.68 -22.22
N SER A 84 28.61 18.63 -23.01
CA SER A 84 27.72 18.22 -24.13
C SER A 84 26.25 18.02 -23.74
N ILE A 85 25.94 18.15 -22.46
CA ILE A 85 24.67 17.87 -21.81
C ILE A 85 23.67 19.04 -21.97
N LYS A 86 24.13 20.21 -22.48
CA LYS A 86 23.34 21.44 -22.70
C LYS A 86 21.96 21.22 -23.34
N TYR A 87 21.84 20.25 -24.26
CA TYR A 87 20.57 19.93 -24.93
C TYR A 87 19.86 18.67 -24.40
N THR A 88 20.57 17.78 -23.71
CA THR A 88 20.01 16.50 -23.23
C THR A 88 19.31 16.62 -21.87
N LEU A 89 19.63 17.64 -21.07
CA LEU A 89 18.96 17.95 -19.81
C LEU A 89 17.97 19.11 -19.99
N ALA A 90 16.98 18.95 -20.87
CA ALA A 90 15.81 19.82 -20.77
C ALA A 90 15.22 19.62 -19.37
N VAL A 91 15.28 20.65 -18.52
CA VAL A 91 14.82 20.60 -17.12
C VAL A 91 13.34 20.20 -17.04
N GLU A 92 12.57 20.57 -18.05
CA GLU A 92 11.18 20.17 -18.27
C GLU A 92 11.03 18.64 -18.35
N ASN A 93 11.99 17.95 -18.99
CA ASN A 93 12.01 16.50 -19.05
C ASN A 93 12.49 15.85 -17.74
N LEU A 94 13.31 16.55 -16.94
CA LEU A 94 13.78 16.06 -15.64
C LEU A 94 12.69 16.12 -14.57
N PHE A 95 11.92 17.21 -14.50
CA PHE A 95 10.87 17.40 -13.51
C PHE A 95 9.47 17.18 -14.12
N CYS A 96 9.32 16.12 -14.90
CA CYS A 96 8.01 15.68 -15.37
C CYS A 96 7.24 15.00 -14.23
N ILE A 97 6.28 15.74 -13.63
CA ILE A 97 5.50 15.27 -12.48
C ILE A 97 4.71 13.98 -12.78
N GLU A 98 4.22 13.83 -14.01
CA GLU A 98 3.44 12.66 -14.41
C GLU A 98 4.27 11.39 -14.45
N ARG A 99 5.48 11.46 -15.02
CA ARG A 99 6.44 10.35 -15.03
C ARG A 99 6.95 10.04 -13.62
N ALA A 100 7.17 11.07 -12.80
CA ALA A 100 7.51 10.89 -11.40
C ALA A 100 6.39 10.16 -10.63
N ARG A 101 5.12 10.48 -10.90
CA ARG A 101 3.97 9.77 -10.34
C ARG A 101 3.92 8.30 -10.77
N CYS A 102 4.21 7.99 -12.04
CA CYS A 102 4.27 6.59 -12.49
C CYS A 102 5.37 5.79 -11.76
N ALA A 103 6.53 6.41 -11.54
CA ALA A 103 7.60 5.81 -10.75
C ALA A 103 7.22 5.61 -9.28
N LEU A 104 6.44 6.55 -8.72
CA LEU A 104 5.88 6.42 -7.37
C LEU A 104 4.90 5.25 -7.30
N ASP A 105 3.95 5.19 -8.23
CA ASP A 105 2.97 4.10 -8.33
C ASP A 105 3.68 2.74 -8.45
N GLU A 106 4.66 2.61 -9.36
CA GLU A 106 5.48 1.38 -9.51
C GLU A 106 6.09 0.94 -8.17
N LYS A 107 6.73 1.87 -7.44
CA LYS A 107 7.38 1.58 -6.16
C LYS A 107 6.39 1.09 -5.10
N TYR A 108 5.23 1.74 -5.00
CA TYR A 108 4.24 1.39 -3.98
C TYR A 108 3.43 0.15 -4.32
N TRP A 109 3.21 -0.16 -5.61
CA TRP A 109 2.68 -1.45 -6.03
C TRP A 109 3.61 -2.61 -5.67
N GLN A 110 4.93 -2.44 -5.80
CA GLN A 110 5.90 -3.44 -5.35
C GLN A 110 5.87 -3.63 -3.82
N LYS A 111 5.82 -2.53 -3.05
CA LYS A 111 5.64 -2.60 -1.60
C LYS A 111 4.35 -3.33 -1.20
N LEU A 112 3.25 -3.07 -1.92
CA LEU A 112 1.98 -3.76 -1.67
C LEU A 112 2.09 -5.26 -1.94
N LEU A 113 2.73 -5.66 -3.04
CA LEU A 113 2.96 -7.07 -3.36
C LEU A 113 3.78 -7.76 -2.25
N ASP A 114 4.84 -7.11 -1.77
CA ASP A 114 5.63 -7.63 -0.65
C ASP A 114 4.79 -7.71 0.65
N LEU A 115 3.92 -6.73 0.93
CA LEU A 115 3.03 -6.71 2.09
C LEU A 115 1.99 -7.84 2.08
N THR A 116 1.45 -8.18 0.89
CA THR A 116 0.49 -9.28 0.75
C THR A 116 1.13 -10.66 0.99
N GLY A 117 2.47 -10.76 0.86
CA GLY A 117 3.19 -12.02 1.03
C GLY A 117 2.85 -13.07 -0.04
N VAL A 118 2.36 -12.64 -1.21
CA VAL A 118 2.02 -13.52 -2.34
C VAL A 118 3.25 -13.87 -3.18
N LYS A 119 4.23 -12.97 -3.23
CA LYS A 119 5.49 -13.10 -3.97
C LYS A 119 6.19 -14.47 -3.89
N PRO A 120 6.38 -15.11 -2.72
CA PRO A 120 7.05 -16.41 -2.64
C PRO A 120 6.24 -17.57 -3.26
N PHE A 121 4.94 -17.38 -3.49
CA PHE A 121 4.08 -18.39 -4.10
C PHE A 121 3.87 -18.14 -5.60
N MET A 122 4.13 -16.92 -6.07
CA MET A 122 3.85 -16.52 -7.45
C MET A 122 4.80 -17.22 -8.44
N PRO A 123 4.27 -17.82 -9.52
CA PRO A 123 5.10 -18.33 -10.62
C PRO A 123 5.97 -17.23 -11.24
N THR A 124 7.18 -17.59 -11.70
CA THR A 124 8.14 -16.62 -12.27
C THR A 124 7.55 -15.85 -13.46
N GLU A 125 6.88 -16.54 -14.39
CA GLU A 125 6.23 -15.91 -15.54
C GLU A 125 5.23 -14.84 -15.12
N ARG A 126 4.40 -15.14 -14.11
CA ARG A 126 3.40 -14.20 -13.60
C ARG A 126 4.04 -12.99 -12.89
N TYR A 127 5.14 -13.21 -12.18
CA TYR A 127 5.90 -12.12 -11.56
C TYR A 127 6.54 -11.20 -12.60
N ASP A 128 7.06 -11.78 -13.69
CA ASP A 128 7.64 -11.04 -14.80
C ASP A 128 6.58 -10.22 -15.54
N ASP A 129 5.40 -10.80 -15.83
CA ASP A 129 4.25 -10.10 -16.42
C ASP A 129 3.81 -8.91 -15.57
N TRP A 130 3.71 -9.11 -14.25
CA TRP A 130 3.37 -8.06 -13.30
C TRP A 130 4.38 -6.91 -13.33
N ASN A 131 5.67 -7.24 -13.31
CA ASN A 131 6.75 -6.24 -13.36
C ASN A 131 6.80 -5.51 -14.71
N GLU A 132 6.55 -6.22 -15.81
CA GLU A 132 6.51 -5.64 -17.13
C GLU A 132 5.34 -4.64 -17.25
N GLY A 133 4.15 -5.02 -16.77
CA GLY A 133 2.99 -4.12 -16.72
C GLY A 133 3.27 -2.85 -15.93
N LEU A 134 3.92 -2.96 -14.76
CA LEU A 134 4.28 -1.80 -13.95
C LEU A 134 5.40 -0.93 -14.55
N ARG A 135 6.25 -1.48 -15.44
CA ARG A 135 7.38 -0.77 -16.06
C ARG A 135 7.11 -0.31 -17.49
N ALA A 136 5.98 -0.71 -18.08
CA ALA A 136 5.65 -0.42 -19.47
C ALA A 136 5.70 1.07 -19.81
N TRP A 137 5.29 1.94 -18.87
CA TRP A 137 5.36 3.40 -18.99
C TRP A 137 6.78 3.94 -19.25
N ARG A 138 7.84 3.25 -18.84
CA ARG A 138 9.22 3.72 -19.07
C ARG A 138 9.60 3.73 -20.55
N LYS A 139 9.00 2.84 -21.34
CA LYS A 139 9.22 2.71 -22.79
C LYS A 139 8.18 3.49 -23.60
N SER A 140 7.25 4.20 -22.96
CA SER A 140 6.17 4.88 -23.66
C SER A 140 6.66 6.14 -24.40
N SER A 141 6.18 6.31 -25.61
CA SER A 141 6.14 7.61 -26.30
C SER A 141 4.98 8.45 -25.75
N GLU A 142 5.02 9.77 -25.97
CA GLU A 142 3.97 10.72 -25.58
C GLU A 142 2.57 10.30 -26.05
N SER A 143 2.47 9.73 -27.26
CA SER A 143 1.20 9.24 -27.82
C SER A 143 0.59 8.04 -27.10
N ASN A 144 1.41 7.23 -26.42
CA ASN A 144 1.00 5.96 -25.81
C ASN A 144 1.09 5.98 -24.28
N PHE A 145 1.56 7.09 -23.69
CA PHE A 145 1.80 7.22 -22.27
C PHE A 145 0.56 6.90 -21.43
N GLU A 146 -0.59 7.45 -21.79
CA GLU A 146 -1.83 7.23 -21.02
C GLU A 146 -2.34 5.78 -21.04
N LYS A 147 -2.00 5.01 -22.07
CA LYS A 147 -2.38 3.59 -22.15
C LYS A 147 -1.46 2.69 -21.34
N LEU A 148 -0.20 3.10 -21.18
CA LEU A 148 0.86 2.30 -20.56
C LEU A 148 1.12 2.69 -19.09
N LYS A 149 0.37 3.68 -18.59
CA LYS A 149 0.47 4.15 -17.21
C LYS A 149 0.04 3.04 -16.23
N PRO A 150 0.77 2.85 -15.12
CA PRO A 150 0.33 1.97 -14.06
C PRO A 150 -1.05 2.39 -13.53
N VAL A 151 -1.80 1.42 -13.00
CA VAL A 151 -3.05 1.71 -12.30
C VAL A 151 -2.75 2.71 -11.17
N PRO A 152 -3.53 3.80 -11.03
CA PRO A 152 -3.27 4.80 -10.02
C PRO A 152 -3.36 4.19 -8.62
N PHE A 153 -2.39 4.52 -7.77
CA PHE A 153 -2.33 4.02 -6.41
C PHE A 153 -3.35 4.74 -5.51
N ASN A 154 -4.61 4.31 -5.54
CA ASN A 154 -5.71 4.85 -4.73
C ASN A 154 -6.30 3.78 -3.80
N GLU A 155 -7.09 4.21 -2.81
CA GLU A 155 -7.62 3.32 -1.77
C GLU A 155 -8.39 2.11 -2.35
N GLU A 156 -9.30 2.38 -3.27
CA GLU A 156 -10.13 1.34 -3.92
C GLU A 156 -9.29 0.33 -4.71
N SER A 157 -8.33 0.81 -5.51
CA SER A 157 -7.45 -0.01 -6.33
C SER A 157 -6.54 -0.87 -5.46
N ILE A 158 -6.02 -0.31 -4.36
CA ILE A 158 -5.18 -1.04 -3.41
C ILE A 158 -5.97 -2.20 -2.80
N PHE A 159 -7.15 -1.93 -2.27
CA PHE A 159 -7.94 -2.97 -1.60
C PHE A 159 -8.45 -4.01 -2.59
N SER A 160 -8.93 -3.60 -3.76
CA SER A 160 -9.36 -4.52 -4.82
C SER A 160 -8.22 -5.42 -5.28
N THR A 161 -7.04 -4.85 -5.54
CA THR A 161 -5.87 -5.60 -6.01
C THR A 161 -5.31 -6.49 -4.91
N ALA A 162 -5.22 -6.01 -3.67
CA ALA A 162 -4.77 -6.82 -2.54
C ALA A 162 -5.71 -7.99 -2.25
N PHE A 163 -7.02 -7.80 -2.44
CA PHE A 163 -8.00 -8.88 -2.34
C PHE A 163 -7.78 -9.92 -3.46
N ALA A 164 -7.67 -9.47 -4.71
CA ALA A 164 -7.42 -10.35 -5.85
C ALA A 164 -6.12 -11.15 -5.69
N LEU A 165 -5.02 -10.51 -5.29
CA LEU A 165 -3.74 -11.17 -5.04
C LEU A 165 -3.84 -12.22 -3.93
N ASN A 166 -4.62 -11.97 -2.87
CA ASN A 166 -4.84 -12.94 -1.81
C ASN A 166 -5.71 -14.12 -2.25
N GLU A 167 -6.64 -13.91 -3.19
CA GLU A 167 -7.43 -14.98 -3.77
C GLU A 167 -6.57 -15.87 -4.68
N GLU A 168 -5.84 -15.25 -5.62
CA GLU A 168 -4.91 -15.93 -6.54
C GLU A 168 -3.81 -16.70 -5.79
N LYS A 169 -3.43 -16.28 -4.58
CA LYS A 169 -2.45 -16.98 -3.74
C LYS A 169 -2.76 -18.46 -3.56
N LYS A 170 -4.04 -18.82 -3.44
CA LYS A 170 -4.47 -20.22 -3.26
C LYS A 170 -4.19 -21.04 -4.52
N ASP A 171 -4.46 -20.45 -5.69
CA ASP A 171 -4.24 -21.09 -6.98
C ASP A 171 -2.74 -21.24 -7.27
N TYR A 172 -1.95 -20.21 -6.97
CA TYR A 172 -0.49 -20.29 -7.07
C TYR A 172 0.09 -21.38 -6.19
N PHE A 173 -0.39 -21.52 -4.96
CA PHE A 173 0.02 -22.60 -4.07
C PHE A 173 -0.33 -23.98 -4.64
N ALA A 174 -1.55 -24.15 -5.18
CA ALA A 174 -1.97 -25.40 -5.80
C ALA A 174 -1.12 -25.76 -7.02
N GLN A 175 -0.78 -24.78 -7.88
CA GLN A 175 0.10 -24.97 -9.03
C GLN A 175 1.52 -25.37 -8.62
N MET A 176 2.09 -24.73 -7.59
CA MET A 176 3.40 -25.09 -7.07
C MET A 176 3.44 -26.54 -6.56
N VAL A 177 2.43 -26.93 -5.79
CA VAL A 177 2.29 -28.30 -5.28
C VAL A 177 2.13 -29.28 -6.44
N HIS A 178 1.29 -28.97 -7.44
CA HIS A 178 1.10 -29.79 -8.63
C HIS A 178 2.41 -30.02 -9.41
N GLY A 179 3.18 -28.97 -9.67
CA GLY A 179 4.46 -29.08 -10.36
C GLY A 179 5.52 -29.89 -9.60
N VAL A 180 5.49 -29.85 -8.26
CA VAL A 180 6.33 -30.74 -7.43
C VAL A 180 5.90 -32.20 -7.58
N PHE A 181 4.60 -32.49 -7.53
CA PHE A 181 4.08 -33.86 -7.70
C PHE A 181 4.37 -34.43 -9.09
N GLU A 182 4.24 -33.62 -10.15
CA GLU A 182 4.54 -34.05 -11.52
C GLU A 182 6.02 -34.45 -11.67
N LYS A 183 6.95 -33.65 -11.13
CA LYS A 183 8.39 -33.92 -11.14
C LYS A 183 8.76 -35.18 -10.36
N LEU A 184 8.10 -35.45 -9.23
CA LEU A 184 8.31 -36.65 -8.45
C LEU A 184 7.65 -37.89 -9.08
N SER A 185 6.51 -37.73 -9.75
CA SER A 185 5.81 -38.82 -10.41
C SER A 185 6.60 -39.40 -11.59
N ALA A 186 7.37 -38.56 -12.31
CA ALA A 186 8.25 -39.03 -13.38
C ALA A 186 9.39 -39.95 -12.89
N LEU A 187 9.76 -39.89 -11.61
CA LEU A 187 10.77 -40.72 -10.96
C LEU A 187 10.24 -42.11 -10.54
N HIS A 188 8.94 -42.37 -10.68
CA HIS A 188 8.29 -43.67 -10.46
C HIS A 188 7.87 -44.35 -11.79
N LYS A 189 8.70 -44.23 -12.83
CA LYS A 189 8.58 -45.03 -14.06
C LYS A 189 9.63 -46.13 -14.11
#